data_AF-A0AAP7IEX4-F1
#
_entry.id   AF-A0AAP7IEX4-F1
#
_cell.length_a   1.000
_cell.length_b   1.000
_cell.length_c   1.000
_cell.angle_alpha   90.00
_cell.angle_beta   90.00
_cell.angle_gamma   90.00
#
_symmetry.space_group_name_H-M   'P 1'
#
loop_
_entity.id
_entity.type
_entity.pdbx_description
1 polymer ?
#
loop_
_entity_poly.entity_id
_entity_poly.type
_entity_poly.pdbx_seq_one_letter_code
_entity_poly.pdbx_strand_id
1 'polypeptide(L)'
;MFLEDKKEYKKVNIVSKSLFLATLITMLISIVVKIGFDGDFAKHIAKFGTLLFFSGLIVETIPDFIEKNTKKVILSILVIICLTTVWILM
;
A
#
# COMPACT_ATOMS: atom_id res chain seq x y z
N MET A 1 7.60 -3.73 -29.04
CA MET A 1 8.09 -3.00 -27.87
C MET A 1 6.99 -2.73 -26.83
N PHE A 2 5.79 -2.23 -27.20
CA PHE A 2 4.64 -2.02 -26.28
C PHE A 2 4.04 -3.24 -25.54
N LEU A 3 4.49 -4.47 -25.83
CA LEU A 3 3.94 -5.70 -25.24
C LEU A 3 4.74 -6.19 -24.02
N GLU A 4 6.01 -5.80 -23.90
CA GLU A 4 6.84 -6.14 -22.72
C GLU A 4 6.46 -5.25 -21.52
N ASP A 5 6.29 -3.94 -21.74
CA ASP A 5 5.81 -3.01 -20.71
C ASP A 5 4.48 -3.45 -20.08
N LYS A 6 3.55 -3.99 -20.88
CA LYS A 6 2.27 -4.50 -20.35
C LYS A 6 2.43 -5.74 -19.48
N LYS A 7 3.41 -6.61 -19.71
CA LYS A 7 3.63 -7.81 -18.89
C LYS A 7 4.22 -7.44 -17.53
N GLU A 8 5.18 -6.53 -17.50
CA GLU A 8 5.76 -6.04 -16.25
C GLU A 8 4.74 -5.23 -15.45
N TYR A 9 3.99 -4.33 -16.10
CA TYR A 9 2.87 -3.62 -15.49
C TYR A 9 1.86 -4.58 -14.87
N LYS A 10 1.51 -5.68 -15.56
CA LYS A 10 0.57 -6.67 -15.05
C LYS A 10 1.13 -7.40 -13.83
N LYS A 11 2.41 -7.74 -13.81
CA LYS A 11 3.07 -8.36 -12.64
C LYS A 11 3.07 -7.39 -11.46
N VAL A 12 3.49 -6.14 -11.66
CA VAL A 12 3.57 -5.15 -10.59
C VAL A 12 2.19 -4.80 -10.03
N ASN A 13 1.18 -4.69 -10.91
CA ASN A 13 -0.22 -4.49 -10.50
C ASN A 13 -0.79 -5.69 -9.73
N ILE A 14 -0.44 -6.93 -10.11
CA ILE A 14 -0.84 -8.13 -9.35
C ILE A 14 -0.20 -8.12 -7.96
N VAL A 15 1.09 -7.78 -7.86
CA VAL A 15 1.80 -7.70 -6.58
C VAL A 15 1.22 -6.59 -5.70
N SER A 16 1.01 -5.39 -6.24
CA SER A 16 0.36 -4.28 -5.53
C SER A 16 -1.04 -4.65 -5.04
N LYS A 17 -1.90 -5.23 -5.90
CA LYS A 17 -3.22 -5.73 -5.48
C LYS A 17 -3.14 -6.77 -4.37
N SER A 18 -2.19 -7.69 -4.45
CA SER A 18 -1.98 -8.69 -3.40
C SER A 18 -1.56 -8.04 -2.08
N LEU A 19 -0.69 -7.02 -2.12
CA LEU A 19 -0.27 -6.25 -0.95
C LEU A 19 -1.43 -5.45 -0.34
N PHE A 20 -2.29 -4.85 -1.15
CA PHE A 20 -3.51 -4.18 -0.68
C PHE A 20 -4.49 -5.16 -0.06
N LEU A 21 -4.69 -6.33 -0.67
CA LEU A 21 -5.59 -7.35 -0.14
C LEU A 21 -5.06 -7.92 1.18
N ALA A 22 -3.74 -8.15 1.28
CA ALA A 22 -3.08 -8.51 2.52
C ALA A 22 -3.21 -7.41 3.59
N THR A 23 -3.08 -6.14 3.22
CA THR A 23 -3.33 -4.99 4.12
C THR A 23 -4.75 -5.02 4.66
N LEU A 24 -5.73 -5.20 3.77
CA LEU A 24 -7.15 -5.18 4.12
C LEU A 24 -7.48 -6.32 5.09
N ILE A 25 -6.99 -7.53 4.81
CA ILE A 25 -7.11 -8.68 5.71
C ILE A 25 -6.43 -8.40 7.06
N THR A 26 -5.22 -7.86 7.04
CA THR A 26 -4.45 -7.55 8.27
C THR A 26 -5.17 -6.51 9.13
N MET A 27 -5.75 -5.48 8.52
CA MET A 27 -6.58 -4.49 9.22
C MET A 27 -7.85 -5.12 9.79
N LEU A 28 -8.50 -6.03 9.04
CA LEU A 28 -9.70 -6.72 9.51
C LEU A 28 -9.40 -7.61 10.71
N ILE A 29 -8.29 -8.36 10.66
CA ILE A 29 -7.78 -9.14 11.78
C ILE A 29 -7.44 -8.23 12.97
N SER A 30 -6.82 -7.07 12.73
CA SER A 30 -6.53 -6.10 13.78
C SER A 30 -7.79 -5.64 14.52
N ILE A 31 -8.90 -5.44 13.81
CA ILE A 31 -10.19 -5.06 14.41
C ILE A 31 -10.74 -6.21 15.27
N VAL A 32 -10.72 -7.44 14.75
CA VAL A 32 -11.19 -8.63 15.49
C VAL A 32 -10.34 -8.86 16.75
N VAL A 33 -9.01 -8.73 16.64
CA VAL A 33 -8.09 -8.85 17.78
C VAL A 33 -8.30 -7.73 18.79
N LYS A 34 -8.61 -6.50 18.35
CA LYS A 34 -8.93 -5.39 19.26
C LYS A 34 -10.20 -5.63 20.09
N ILE A 35 -11.14 -6.41 19.57
CA ILE A 35 -12.39 -6.75 20.28
C ILE A 35 -12.16 -7.87 21.32
N GLY A 36 -11.25 -8.82 21.02
CA GLY A 36 -11.03 -10.01 21.87
C GLY A 36 -9.79 -9.97 22.77
N PHE A 37 -8.82 -9.08 22.54
CA PHE A 37 -7.54 -9.00 23.24
C PHE A 37 -7.18 -7.55 23.59
N ASP A 38 -6.30 -7.39 24.57
CA ASP A 38 -5.78 -6.09 25.00
C ASP A 38 -5.24 -5.26 23.82
N GLY A 39 -5.58 -3.97 23.81
CA GLY A 39 -5.44 -3.07 22.65
C GLY A 39 -4.02 -2.88 22.13
N ASP A 40 -3.00 -3.31 22.88
CA ASP A 40 -1.59 -3.21 22.49
C ASP A 40 -1.21 -4.19 21.36
N PHE A 41 -1.77 -5.41 21.37
CA PHE A 41 -1.51 -6.39 20.31
C PHE A 41 -2.17 -5.97 18.99
N ALA A 42 -3.37 -5.41 19.07
CA ALA A 42 -4.06 -4.85 17.91
C ALA A 42 -3.30 -3.66 17.30
N LYS A 43 -2.68 -2.81 18.12
CA LYS A 43 -1.82 -1.71 17.61
C LYS A 43 -0.64 -2.24 16.79
N HIS A 44 0.00 -3.33 17.21
CA HIS A 44 1.10 -3.93 16.46
C HIS A 44 0.65 -4.49 15.11
N ILE A 45 -0.49 -5.18 15.06
CA ILE A 45 -1.04 -5.72 13.82
C ILE A 45 -1.46 -4.59 12.87
N ALA A 46 -2.09 -3.53 13.39
CA ALA A 46 -2.42 -2.34 12.61
C ALA A 46 -1.18 -1.68 12.01
N LYS A 47 -0.09 -1.53 12.80
CA LYS A 47 1.20 -1.01 12.31
C LYS A 47 1.78 -1.85 11.18
N PHE A 48 1.72 -3.17 11.31
CA PHE A 48 2.16 -4.08 10.26
C PHE A 48 1.31 -3.96 8.99
N GLY A 49 -0.02 -3.87 9.13
CA GLY A 49 -0.93 -3.62 8.01
C GLY A 49 -0.61 -2.31 7.27
N THR A 50 -0.36 -1.22 7.99
CA THR A 50 -0.01 0.04 7.36
C THR A 50 1.34 -0.01 6.63
N LEU A 51 2.33 -0.74 7.17
CA LEU A 51 3.58 -0.98 6.45
C LEU A 51 3.36 -1.70 5.11
N LEU A 52 2.48 -2.71 5.09
CA LEU A 52 2.09 -3.39 3.86
C LEU A 52 1.37 -2.43 2.89
N PHE A 53 0.52 -1.53 3.40
CA PHE A 53 -0.16 -0.53 2.59
C PHE A 53 0.81 0.41 1.87
N PHE A 54 1.79 0.96 2.60
CA PHE A 54 2.82 1.81 2.03
C PHE A 54 3.68 1.06 1.01
N SER A 55 4.02 -0.19 1.27
CA SER A 55 4.75 -1.01 0.30
C SER A 55 3.93 -1.24 -0.98
N GLY A 56 2.63 -1.46 -0.87
CA GLY A 56 1.71 -1.59 -2.01
C GLY A 56 1.62 -0.33 -2.86
N LEU A 57 1.55 0.84 -2.21
CA LEU A 57 1.55 2.15 -2.88
C LEU A 57 2.87 2.45 -3.61
N ILE A 58 4.01 2.14 -2.98
CA ILE A 58 5.32 2.31 -3.61
C ILE A 58 5.41 1.42 -4.86
N VAL A 59 5.01 0.15 -4.74
CA VAL A 59 4.99 -0.81 -5.86
C VAL A 59 4.04 -0.35 -6.97
N GLU A 60 2.89 0.21 -6.64
CA GLU A 60 1.94 0.78 -7.63
C GLU A 60 2.51 2.01 -8.34
N THR A 61 3.36 2.78 -7.67
CA THR A 61 3.96 4.00 -8.22
C THR A 61 5.09 3.70 -9.22
N ILE A 62 5.76 2.54 -9.11
CA ILE A 62 6.84 2.10 -10.03
C ILE A 62 6.41 2.13 -11.52
N PRO A 63 5.29 1.52 -11.93
CA PRO A 63 4.88 1.52 -13.33
C PRO A 63 4.48 2.91 -13.83
N ASP A 64 3.93 3.78 -12.98
CA ASP A 64 3.63 5.17 -13.35
C ASP A 64 4.91 5.97 -13.67
N PHE A 65 6.02 5.67 -12.99
CA PHE A 65 7.35 6.21 -13.31
C PHE A 65 7.87 5.68 -14.66
N ILE A 66 7.68 4.38 -14.93
CA ILE A 66 8.09 3.75 -16.19
C ILE A 66 7.32 4.32 -17.38
N GLU A 67 6.00 4.52 -17.25
CA GLU A 67 5.17 5.15 -18.28
C GLU A 67 5.46 6.65 -18.48
N LYS A 68 6.38 7.25 -17.71
CA LYS A 68 6.65 8.71 -17.67
C LYS A 68 5.38 9.55 -17.53
N ASN A 69 4.36 9.01 -16.88
CA ASN A 69 3.10 9.72 -16.68
C ASN A 69 3.24 10.64 -15.46
N THR A 70 3.92 11.77 -15.66
CA THR A 70 4.31 12.70 -14.60
C THR A 70 3.14 13.15 -13.73
N LYS A 71 1.94 13.28 -14.31
CA LYS A 71 0.72 13.63 -13.55
C LYS A 71 0.35 12.56 -12.53
N LYS A 72 0.37 11.28 -12.91
CA LYS A 72 0.06 10.17 -12.01
C LYS A 72 1.13 9.97 -10.96
N VAL A 73 2.40 10.05 -11.36
CA VAL A 73 3.55 9.96 -10.45
C VAL A 73 3.47 11.03 -9.35
N ILE A 74 3.23 12.29 -9.73
CA ILE A 74 3.09 13.39 -8.77
C ILE A 74 1.92 13.12 -7.83
N LEU A 75 0.78 12.66 -8.35
CA LEU A 75 -0.38 12.33 -7.53
C LEU A 75 -0.06 11.22 -6.51
N SER A 76 0.57 10.12 -6.95
CA SER A 76 0.95 9.00 -6.07
C SER A 76 1.94 9.42 -5.00
N ILE A 77 2.93 10.27 -5.34
CA ILE A 77 3.86 10.85 -4.36
C ILE A 77 3.12 11.74 -3.36
N LEU A 78 2.18 12.58 -3.81
CA LEU A 78 1.37 13.43 -2.94
C LEU A 78 0.51 12.62 -1.96
N VAL A 79 -0.06 11.52 -2.44
CA VAL A 79 -0.83 10.56 -1.61
C VAL A 79 0.08 9.91 -0.57
N ILE A 80 1.26 9.44 -0.95
CA ILE A 80 2.24 8.84 -0.02
C ILE A 80 2.67 9.86 1.04
N ILE A 81 3.00 11.09 0.65
CA ILE A 81 3.39 12.14 1.60
C ILE A 81 2.24 12.43 2.57
N CYS A 82 1.02 12.62 2.07
CA CYS A 82 -0.15 12.91 2.91
C CYS A 82 -0.40 11.80 3.94
N LEU A 83 -0.36 10.54 3.50
CA LEU A 83 -0.53 9.38 4.38
C LEU A 83 0.59 9.26 5.41
N THR A 84 1.84 9.57 5.03
CA THR A 84 2.99 9.54 5.94
C THR A 84 2.88 10.63 7.00
N THR A 85 2.40 11.83 6.62
CA THR A 85 2.14 12.91 7.57
C THR A 85 1.04 12.53 8.56
N VAL A 86 -0.07 11.95 8.09
CA VAL A 86 -1.14 11.45 8.97
C VAL A 86 -0.62 10.36 9.91
N TRP A 87 0.24 9.47 9.42
CA TRP A 87 0.86 8.43 10.23
C TRP A 87 1.76 8.96 11.34
N ILE A 88 2.55 10.00 11.05
CA ILE A 88 3.44 10.64 12.03
C ILE A 88 2.65 11.43 13.08
N LEU A 89 1.48 11.95 12.71
CA LEU A 89 0.65 12.78 13.58
C LEU A 89 -0.24 11.96 14.55
N MET A 90 -0.39 10.66 14.31
CA MET A 90 -1.24 9.72 15.06
C MET A 90 -0.45 8.94 16.12
#